data_AF-A0A817HQE9-F1
#
_entry.id   AF-A0A817HQE9-F1
#
_cell.length_a   1.000
_cell.length_b   1.000
_cell.length_c   1.000
_cell.angle_alpha   90.00
_cell.angle_beta   90.00
_cell.angle_gamma   90.00
#
_symmetry.space_group_name_H-M   'P 1'
#
loop_
_entity.id
_entity.type
_entity.pdbx_description
1 polymer ?
#
loop_
_entity_poly.entity_id
_entity_poly.type
_entity_poly.pdbx_seq_one_letter_code
_entity_poly.pdbx_strand_id
1 'polypeptide(L)'
;MPPVLCMIRDTELLFSKKLTPQEKAFEPSRFRRIIRKFIKKMKPGQRIMFIGMSSQPYRARIKQLLQIYEHIILFPRPNYGSRRKIFYEVLIEKYNMNINDLELSILASISDGYTVGQILETIDKVINIKHENKYSNKICTAIDFISILGTKIPVFIDEENKIKNWYAQTANGIKRLNEKAQTSITSKRTSLKKQS
;
A
#
# COMPACT_ATOMS: atom_id res chain seq x y z
N MET A 1 -21.69 24.62 4.89
CA MET A 1 -21.34 23.39 5.64
C MET A 1 -19.85 23.08 5.44
N PRO A 2 -19.05 22.87 6.48
CA PRO A 2 -17.61 22.57 6.36
C PRO A 2 -17.37 21.22 5.66
N PRO A 3 -16.18 21.01 5.06
CA PRO A 3 -15.82 19.72 4.48
C PRO A 3 -15.69 18.66 5.59
N VAL A 4 -16.22 17.45 5.34
CA VAL A 4 -16.19 16.33 6.29
C VAL A 4 -15.55 15.12 5.63
N LEU A 5 -14.62 14.49 6.34
CA LEU A 5 -13.99 13.23 5.95
C LEU A 5 -14.51 12.10 6.83
N CYS A 6 -15.10 11.06 6.23
CA CYS A 6 -15.50 9.85 6.92
C CYS A 6 -14.59 8.70 6.52
N MET A 7 -13.79 8.20 7.46
CA MET A 7 -12.92 7.04 7.24
C MET A 7 -13.56 5.77 7.80
N ILE A 8 -13.55 4.71 7.00
CA ILE A 8 -14.04 3.39 7.36
C ILE A 8 -12.86 2.41 7.23
N ARG A 9 -12.41 1.87 8.35
CA ARG A 9 -11.41 0.80 8.38
C ARG A 9 -12.05 -0.54 8.03
N ASP A 10 -11.27 -1.42 7.43
CA ASP A 10 -11.66 -2.80 7.09
C ASP A 10 -12.99 -2.87 6.34
N THR A 11 -13.16 -1.97 5.35
CA THR A 11 -14.42 -1.82 4.63
C THR A 11 -14.85 -3.08 3.87
N GLU A 12 -13.92 -4.00 3.59
CA GLU A 12 -14.20 -5.29 2.97
C GLU A 12 -15.22 -6.11 3.78
N LEU A 13 -15.22 -5.96 5.10
CA LEU A 13 -16.08 -6.71 6.01
C LEU A 13 -17.56 -6.37 5.78
N LEU A 14 -17.86 -5.12 5.42
CA LEU A 14 -19.21 -4.66 5.10
C LEU A 14 -19.81 -5.38 3.89
N PHE A 15 -18.96 -5.90 3.01
CA PHE A 15 -19.34 -6.56 1.76
C PHE A 15 -18.80 -7.99 1.67
N SER A 16 -18.28 -8.53 2.76
CA SER A 16 -17.63 -9.85 2.74
C SER A 16 -18.63 -10.95 2.45
N LYS A 17 -18.19 -11.96 1.70
CA LYS A 17 -18.97 -13.20 1.48
C LYS A 17 -19.01 -14.07 2.74
N LYS A 18 -17.91 -14.10 3.50
CA LYS A 18 -17.74 -14.93 4.70
C LYS A 18 -17.23 -14.05 5.84
N LEU A 19 -17.91 -14.11 6.98
CA LEU A 19 -17.56 -13.37 8.19
C LEU A 19 -17.25 -14.36 9.30
N THR A 20 -16.18 -14.12 10.06
CA THR A 20 -15.89 -14.86 11.28
C THR A 20 -16.92 -14.52 12.37
N PRO A 21 -17.08 -15.34 13.43
CA PRO A 21 -17.98 -15.02 14.53
C PRO A 21 -17.68 -13.66 15.18
N GLN A 22 -16.39 -13.33 15.33
CA GLN A 22 -15.94 -12.04 15.85
C GLN A 22 -16.33 -10.87 14.93
N GLU A 23 -16.11 -11.00 13.61
CA GLU A 23 -16.48 -9.97 12.64
C GLU A 23 -18.00 -9.74 12.58
N LYS A 24 -18.81 -10.78 12.82
CA LYS A 24 -20.29 -10.67 12.86
C LYS A 24 -20.79 -9.88 14.06
N ALA A 25 -20.07 -9.91 15.20
CA ALA A 25 -20.46 -9.19 16.41
C ALA A 25 -20.53 -7.68 16.20
N PHE A 26 -19.76 -7.13 15.25
CA PHE A 26 -19.77 -5.72 14.88
C PHE A 26 -20.95 -5.31 13.97
N GLU A 27 -21.90 -6.22 13.70
CA GLU A 27 -23.08 -5.99 12.86
C GLU A 27 -22.78 -5.29 11.49
N PRO A 28 -21.82 -5.77 10.67
CA PRO A 28 -21.39 -5.09 9.44
C PRO A 28 -22.55 -4.86 8.43
N SER A 29 -23.53 -5.77 8.40
CA SER A 29 -24.74 -5.64 7.58
C SER A 29 -25.60 -4.42 7.95
N ARG A 30 -25.70 -4.11 9.24
CA ARG A 30 -26.44 -2.94 9.74
C ARG A 30 -25.73 -1.66 9.32
N PHE A 31 -24.41 -1.60 9.52
CA PHE A 31 -23.59 -0.45 9.15
C PHE A 31 -23.65 -0.17 7.65
N ARG A 32 -23.55 -1.22 6.82
CA ARG A 32 -23.73 -1.12 5.38
C ARG A 32 -25.08 -0.51 4.98
N ARG A 33 -26.18 -0.88 5.65
CA ARG A 33 -27.51 -0.32 5.37
C ARG A 33 -27.57 1.16 5.71
N ILE A 34 -26.94 1.57 6.81
CA ILE A 34 -26.86 2.98 7.23
C ILE A 34 -26.08 3.80 6.21
N ILE A 35 -24.89 3.34 5.80
CA ILE A 35 -24.06 4.03 4.80
C ILE A 35 -24.82 4.18 3.49
N ARG A 36 -25.46 3.12 2.99
CA ARG A 36 -26.24 3.18 1.74
C ARG A 36 -27.39 4.18 1.82
N LYS A 37 -28.09 4.27 2.96
CA LYS A 37 -29.14 5.26 3.17
C LYS A 37 -28.57 6.68 3.24
N PHE A 38 -27.41 6.84 3.88
CA PHE A 38 -26.75 8.13 4.00
C PHE A 38 -26.32 8.67 2.62
N ILE A 39 -25.63 7.84 1.83
CA ILE A 39 -25.16 8.21 0.48
C ILE A 39 -26.33 8.60 -0.43
N LYS A 40 -27.43 7.84 -0.40
CA LYS A 40 -28.63 8.16 -1.19
C LYS A 40 -29.30 9.49 -0.81
N LYS A 41 -29.13 9.93 0.44
CA LYS A 41 -29.69 11.19 0.93
C LYS A 41 -28.77 12.39 0.67
N MET A 42 -27.54 12.16 0.19
CA MET A 42 -26.61 13.25 -0.09
C MET A 42 -27.09 14.07 -1.28
N LYS A 43 -27.03 15.39 -1.14
CA LYS A 43 -27.40 16.35 -2.18
C LYS A 43 -26.12 16.89 -2.86
N PRO A 44 -26.18 17.22 -4.17
CA PRO A 44 -25.11 17.98 -4.81
C PRO A 44 -24.77 19.26 -4.02
N GLY A 45 -23.49 19.55 -3.86
CA GLY A 45 -22.99 20.70 -3.07
C GLY A 45 -22.63 20.37 -1.60
N GLN A 46 -22.93 19.15 -1.13
CA GLN A 46 -22.42 18.68 0.17
C GLN A 46 -20.95 18.24 0.04
N ARG A 47 -20.09 18.79 0.91
CA ARG A 47 -18.64 18.55 0.90
C ARG A 47 -18.28 17.38 1.82
N ILE A 48 -18.72 16.17 1.50
CA ILE A 48 -18.48 14.97 2.32
C ILE A 48 -17.73 13.92 1.48
N MET A 49 -16.63 13.39 2.00
CA MET A 49 -15.85 12.33 1.35
C MET A 49 -15.80 11.07 2.21
N PHE A 50 -16.08 9.92 1.60
CA PHE A 50 -15.94 8.60 2.23
C PHE A 50 -14.65 7.94 1.77
N ILE A 51 -13.77 7.61 2.71
CA ILE A 51 -12.56 6.81 2.46
C ILE A 51 -12.74 5.44 3.12
N GLY A 52 -12.75 4.39 2.31
CA GLY A 52 -12.68 3.02 2.78
C GLY A 52 -11.25 2.51 2.71
N MET A 53 -10.73 2.00 3.81
CA MET A 53 -9.43 1.33 3.85
C MET A 53 -9.65 -0.18 3.93
N SER A 54 -8.84 -0.93 3.18
CA SER A 54 -8.96 -2.38 3.08
C SER A 54 -7.59 -3.00 2.89
N SER A 55 -7.31 -4.06 3.65
CA SER A 55 -6.11 -4.90 3.44
C SER A 55 -6.45 -6.16 2.65
N GLN A 56 -7.72 -6.61 2.67
CA GLN A 56 -8.19 -7.81 1.99
C GLN A 56 -9.42 -7.52 1.10
N PRO A 57 -9.31 -6.64 0.09
CA PRO A 57 -10.45 -6.21 -0.71
C PRO A 57 -11.09 -7.36 -1.51
N TYR A 58 -10.34 -8.42 -1.79
CA TYR A 58 -10.81 -9.63 -2.46
C TYR A 58 -11.87 -10.43 -1.67
N ARG A 59 -11.99 -10.22 -0.36
CA ARG A 59 -13.07 -10.83 0.45
C ARG A 59 -14.44 -10.21 0.17
N ALA A 60 -14.44 -8.96 -0.28
CA ALA A 60 -15.64 -8.20 -0.59
C ALA A 60 -16.29 -8.62 -1.90
N ARG A 61 -17.62 -8.51 -1.97
CA ARG A 61 -18.37 -8.56 -3.23
C ARG A 61 -18.11 -7.29 -4.02
N ILE A 62 -17.26 -7.37 -5.05
CA ILE A 62 -16.78 -6.23 -5.84
C ILE A 62 -17.89 -5.29 -6.31
N LYS A 63 -18.98 -5.81 -6.91
CA LYS A 63 -20.11 -5.00 -7.39
C LYS A 63 -20.76 -4.17 -6.28
N GLN A 64 -20.81 -4.70 -5.06
CA GLN A 64 -21.46 -4.03 -3.92
C GLN A 64 -20.56 -2.98 -3.27
N LEU A 65 -19.24 -3.20 -3.32
CA LEU A 65 -18.22 -2.26 -2.87
C LEU A 65 -18.12 -1.07 -3.83
N LEU A 66 -18.09 -1.33 -5.14
CA LEU A 66 -18.03 -0.31 -6.19
C LEU A 66 -19.28 0.60 -6.25
N GLN A 67 -20.41 0.16 -5.69
CA GLN A 67 -21.61 1.01 -5.52
C GLN A 67 -21.41 2.12 -4.49
N ILE A 68 -20.41 2.00 -3.61
CA ILE A 68 -20.12 2.97 -2.55
C ILE A 68 -18.81 3.71 -2.85
N TYR A 69 -17.80 2.99 -3.32
CA TYR A 69 -16.48 3.53 -3.62
C TYR A 69 -16.28 3.61 -5.12
N GLU A 70 -16.44 4.82 -5.66
CA GLU A 70 -16.28 5.11 -7.09
C GLU A 70 -14.82 5.04 -7.52
N HIS A 71 -13.92 5.55 -6.67
CA HIS A 71 -12.49 5.59 -6.93
C HIS A 71 -11.75 4.63 -6.00
N ILE A 72 -11.01 3.70 -6.62
CA ILE A 72 -10.14 2.76 -5.90
C ILE A 72 -8.70 3.11 -6.21
N ILE A 73 -7.91 3.27 -5.16
CA ILE A 73 -6.47 3.50 -5.21
C ILE A 73 -5.79 2.25 -4.65
N LEU A 74 -4.96 1.61 -5.47
CA LEU A 74 -4.10 0.52 -5.05
C LEU A 74 -2.77 1.09 -4.57
N PHE A 75 -2.36 0.71 -3.36
CA PHE A 75 -1.03 0.97 -2.82
C PHE A 75 -0.15 -0.28 -3.01
N PRO A 76 0.71 -0.32 -4.05
CA PRO A 76 1.59 -1.46 -4.28
C PRO A 76 2.76 -1.47 -3.29
N ARG A 77 3.43 -2.61 -3.18
CA ARG A 77 4.72 -2.73 -2.48
C ARG A 77 5.77 -1.85 -3.17
N PRO A 78 6.68 -1.20 -2.43
CA PRO A 78 7.73 -0.40 -3.03
C PRO A 78 8.65 -1.28 -3.88
N ASN A 79 8.98 -0.82 -5.08
CA ASN A 79 10.00 -1.45 -5.91
C ASN A 79 11.41 -1.17 -5.36
N TYR A 80 12.44 -1.79 -5.94
CA TYR A 80 13.83 -1.60 -5.50
C TYR A 80 14.25 -0.12 -5.40
N GLY A 81 13.98 0.67 -6.45
CA GLY A 81 14.32 2.09 -6.49
C GLY A 81 13.58 2.90 -5.41
N SER A 82 12.29 2.63 -5.19
CA SER A 82 11.51 3.23 -4.11
C SER A 82 12.07 2.87 -2.74
N ARG A 83 12.45 1.62 -2.49
CA ARG A 83 13.05 1.20 -1.21
C ARG A 83 14.38 1.91 -0.97
N ARG A 84 15.27 1.92 -1.97
CA ARG A 84 16.55 2.64 -1.90
C ARG A 84 16.33 4.12 -1.59
N LYS A 85 15.36 4.75 -2.26
CA LYS A 85 14.99 6.16 -2.04
C LYS A 85 14.46 6.40 -0.62
N ILE A 86 13.57 5.53 -0.11
CA ILE A 86 13.07 5.61 1.27
C ILE A 86 14.23 5.54 2.28
N PHE A 87 15.15 4.58 2.12
CA PHE A 87 16.31 4.50 3.00
C PHE A 87 17.20 5.75 2.91
N TYR A 88 17.41 6.29 1.71
CA TYR A 88 18.16 7.52 1.52
C TYR A 88 17.50 8.71 2.25
N GLU A 89 16.24 9.01 1.94
CA GLU A 89 15.51 10.15 2.52
C GLU A 89 15.44 10.05 4.05
N VAL A 90 15.18 8.86 4.57
CA VAL A 90 15.02 8.70 6.02
C VAL A 90 16.37 8.67 6.74
N LEU A 91 17.33 7.85 6.30
CA LEU A 91 18.60 7.71 7.02
C LEU A 91 19.49 8.95 6.86
N ILE A 92 19.58 9.50 5.65
CA ILE A 92 20.50 10.59 5.34
C ILE A 92 19.82 11.94 5.58
N GLU A 93 18.66 12.20 4.97
CA GLU A 93 18.06 13.54 5.03
C GLU A 93 17.37 13.80 6.39
N LYS A 94 16.63 12.82 6.93
CA LYS A 94 15.90 13.00 8.21
C LYS A 94 16.80 12.79 9.44
N TYR A 95 17.64 11.75 9.43
CA TYR A 95 18.42 11.35 10.61
C TYR A 95 19.93 11.66 10.52
N ASN A 96 20.41 12.20 9.39
CA ASN A 96 21.83 12.56 9.19
C ASN A 96 22.81 11.42 9.52
N MET A 97 22.44 10.18 9.20
CA MET A 97 23.29 9.01 9.37
C MET A 97 24.31 8.93 8.22
N ASN A 98 25.52 8.49 8.56
CA ASN A 98 26.56 8.23 7.57
C ASN A 98 26.41 6.80 7.04
N ILE A 99 25.88 6.69 5.83
CA ILE A 99 25.70 5.43 5.12
C ILE A 99 26.17 5.61 3.68
N ASN A 100 26.95 4.64 3.18
CA ASN A 100 27.46 4.70 1.82
C ASN A 100 26.42 4.19 0.81
N ASP A 101 26.68 4.41 -0.48
CA ASP A 101 25.75 4.07 -1.56
C ASP A 101 25.55 2.55 -1.73
N LEU A 102 26.60 1.78 -1.44
CA LEU A 102 26.59 0.32 -1.49
C LEU A 102 25.65 -0.25 -0.43
N GLU A 103 25.73 0.25 0.80
CA GLU A 103 24.88 -0.14 1.93
C GLU A 103 23.41 0.20 1.65
N LEU A 104 23.12 1.35 1.04
CA LEU A 104 21.76 1.69 0.59
C LEU A 104 21.22 0.69 -0.44
N SER A 105 22.08 0.23 -1.35
CA SER A 105 21.73 -0.75 -2.37
C SER A 105 21.49 -2.14 -1.75
N ILE A 106 22.32 -2.54 -0.78
CA ILE A 106 22.14 -3.77 -0.01
C ILE A 106 20.83 -3.71 0.78
N LEU A 107 20.57 -2.61 1.50
CA LEU A 107 19.32 -2.37 2.23
C LEU A 107 18.10 -2.50 1.32
N ALA A 108 18.14 -1.92 0.13
CA ALA A 108 17.07 -2.03 -0.85
C ALA A 108 16.87 -3.47 -1.37
N SER A 109 17.93 -4.27 -1.44
CA SER A 109 17.90 -5.68 -1.82
C SER A 109 17.31 -6.56 -0.72
N ILE A 110 17.85 -6.48 0.51
CA ILE A 110 17.40 -7.32 1.65
C ILE A 110 15.99 -6.97 2.13
N SER A 111 15.51 -5.76 1.84
CA SER A 111 14.15 -5.32 2.15
C SER A 111 13.12 -5.69 1.07
N ASP A 112 13.46 -6.55 0.11
CA ASP A 112 12.45 -7.08 -0.80
C ASP A 112 11.40 -7.91 -0.06
N GLY A 113 10.13 -7.71 -0.42
CA GLY A 113 8.98 -8.30 0.27
C GLY A 113 8.37 -7.43 1.37
N TYR A 114 9.07 -6.42 1.88
CA TYR A 114 8.53 -5.56 2.94
C TYR A 114 7.73 -4.36 2.42
N THR A 115 6.76 -3.93 3.22
CA THR A 115 6.00 -2.68 3.00
C THR A 115 6.79 -1.46 3.43
N VAL A 116 6.40 -0.28 2.93
CA VAL A 116 7.00 0.99 3.36
C VAL A 116 6.90 1.18 4.88
N GLY A 117 5.73 0.89 5.48
CA GLY A 117 5.54 1.00 6.92
C GLY A 117 6.50 0.11 7.71
N GLN A 118 6.68 -1.14 7.29
CA GLN A 118 7.65 -2.05 7.91
C GLN A 118 9.09 -1.56 7.80
N ILE A 119 9.47 -0.98 6.66
CA ILE A 119 10.80 -0.40 6.47
C ILE A 119 11.00 0.78 7.42
N LEU A 120 10.03 1.71 7.50
CA LEU A 120 10.09 2.87 8.39
C LEU A 120 10.20 2.47 9.86
N GLU A 121 9.36 1.52 10.30
CA GLU A 121 9.43 0.99 11.66
C GLU A 121 10.77 0.32 11.97
N THR A 122 11.39 -0.33 10.98
CA THR A 122 12.73 -0.93 11.14
C THR A 122 13.77 0.17 11.33
N ILE A 123 13.73 1.20 10.49
CA ILE A 123 14.65 2.33 10.57
C ILE A 123 14.54 3.02 11.93
N ASP A 124 13.31 3.35 12.37
CA ASP A 124 13.09 4.01 13.65
C ASP A 124 13.61 3.15 14.82
N LYS A 125 13.43 1.82 14.78
CA LYS A 125 13.98 0.91 15.80
C LYS A 125 15.52 0.88 15.81
N VAL A 126 16.16 0.74 14.65
CA VAL A 126 17.64 0.75 14.55
C VAL A 126 18.20 2.04 15.11
N ILE A 127 17.58 3.16 14.77
CA ILE A 127 18.02 4.49 15.19
C ILE A 127 17.85 4.67 16.69
N ASN A 128 16.72 4.24 17.26
CA ASN A 128 16.51 4.28 18.70
C ASN A 128 17.56 3.45 19.45
N ILE A 129 17.85 2.23 18.99
CA ILE A 129 18.90 1.37 19.59
C ILE A 129 20.28 2.06 19.50
N LYS A 130 20.59 2.75 18.40
CA LYS A 130 21.84 3.48 18.28
C LYS A 130 21.92 4.71 19.16
N HIS A 131 20.83 5.45 19.32
CA HIS A 131 20.78 6.59 20.22
C HIS A 131 20.93 6.19 21.69
N GLU A 132 20.39 5.04 22.10
CA GLU A 132 20.56 4.51 23.46
C GLU A 132 22.01 4.10 23.74
N ASN A 133 22.71 3.61 22.71
CA ASN A 133 24.12 3.27 22.80
C ASN A 133 25.00 4.53 22.73
N LYS A 134 25.36 5.09 23.90
CA LYS A 134 26.18 6.33 24.03
C LYS A 134 27.52 6.34 23.28
N TYR A 135 28.03 5.18 22.86
CA TYR A 135 29.26 5.01 22.08
C TYR A 135 29.00 4.71 20.59
N SER A 136 27.75 4.73 20.13
CA SER A 136 27.41 4.45 18.75
C SER A 136 27.72 5.66 17.87
N ASN A 137 28.67 5.49 16.95
CA ASN A 137 28.93 6.47 15.91
C ASN A 137 27.71 6.59 14.98
N LYS A 138 27.58 7.71 14.27
CA LYS A 138 26.54 7.92 13.24
C LYS A 138 26.63 7.00 12.01
N ILE A 139 27.48 5.97 12.05
CA ILE A 139 27.68 5.04 10.93
C ILE A 139 26.60 3.97 11.00
N CYS A 140 25.89 3.73 9.91
CA CYS A 140 24.93 2.64 9.77
C CYS A 140 25.34 1.68 8.65
N THR A 141 25.22 0.38 8.92
CA THR A 141 25.44 -0.69 7.94
C THR A 141 24.20 -1.57 7.84
N ALA A 142 24.06 -2.30 6.73
CA ALA A 142 22.91 -3.15 6.47
C ALA A 142 22.73 -4.25 7.54
N ILE A 143 23.82 -4.69 8.17
CA ILE A 143 23.81 -5.70 9.24
C ILE A 143 22.92 -5.28 10.40
N ASP A 144 22.92 -3.99 10.76
CA ASP A 144 22.12 -3.45 11.86
C ASP A 144 20.60 -3.66 11.62
N PHE A 145 20.19 -3.72 10.35
CA PHE A 145 18.79 -3.83 9.94
C PHE A 145 18.34 -5.27 9.78
N ILE A 146 19.25 -6.21 9.47
CA ILE A 146 18.91 -7.62 9.19
C ILE A 146 18.17 -8.25 10.37
N SER A 147 18.66 -8.03 11.59
CA SER A 147 18.08 -8.61 12.80
C SER A 147 16.63 -8.16 13.01
N ILE A 148 16.35 -6.87 12.80
CA ILE A 148 15.00 -6.30 12.99
C ILE A 148 14.09 -6.64 11.82
N LEU A 149 14.59 -6.57 10.57
CA LEU A 149 13.83 -6.98 9.39
C LEU A 149 13.41 -8.45 9.50
N GLY A 150 14.30 -9.33 9.97
CA GLY A 150 14.01 -10.76 10.15
C GLY A 150 12.88 -11.06 11.15
N THR A 151 12.53 -10.13 12.04
CA THR A 151 11.37 -10.28 12.93
C THR A 151 10.03 -9.96 12.27
N LYS A 152 10.04 -9.33 11.09
CA LYS A 152 8.83 -8.88 10.39
C LYS A 152 8.39 -9.93 9.36
N ILE A 153 7.08 -10.01 9.15
CA ILE A 153 6.49 -10.92 8.15
C ILE A 153 6.47 -10.19 6.79
N PRO A 154 7.18 -10.70 5.76
CA PRO A 154 7.12 -10.09 4.43
C PRO A 154 5.75 -10.32 3.78
N VAL A 155 5.40 -9.45 2.83
CA VAL A 155 4.21 -9.63 2.00
C VAL A 155 4.51 -10.71 0.96
N PHE A 156 3.72 -11.79 0.98
CA PHE A 156 3.91 -12.90 0.07
C PHE A 156 3.38 -12.57 -1.33
N ILE A 157 4.04 -13.12 -2.35
CA ILE A 157 3.70 -12.91 -3.76
C ILE A 157 2.24 -13.33 -4.05
N ASP A 158 1.75 -14.41 -3.43
CA ASP A 158 0.38 -14.88 -3.62
C ASP A 158 -0.67 -13.90 -3.06
N GLU A 159 -0.36 -13.27 -1.93
CA GLU A 159 -1.23 -12.24 -1.36
C GLU A 159 -1.26 -11.00 -2.25
N GLU A 160 -0.09 -10.59 -2.74
CA GLU A 160 0.04 -9.48 -3.68
C GLU A 160 -0.74 -9.77 -4.98
N ASN A 161 -0.64 -10.99 -5.50
CA ASN A 161 -1.36 -11.42 -6.70
C ASN A 161 -2.88 -11.44 -6.50
N LYS A 162 -3.38 -11.87 -5.33
CA LYS A 162 -4.81 -11.80 -5.00
C LYS A 162 -5.33 -10.36 -5.08
N ILE A 163 -4.57 -9.40 -4.54
CA ILE A 163 -4.94 -7.98 -4.58
C ILE A 163 -4.88 -7.45 -6.01
N LYS A 164 -3.83 -7.76 -6.77
CA LYS A 164 -3.69 -7.35 -8.19
C LYS A 164 -4.82 -7.90 -9.06
N ASN A 165 -5.14 -9.18 -8.93
CA ASN A 165 -6.20 -9.84 -9.68
C ASN A 165 -7.58 -9.28 -9.34
N TRP A 166 -7.80 -8.90 -8.08
CA TRP A 166 -9.01 -8.19 -7.68
C TRP A 166 -9.05 -6.77 -8.25
N TYR A 167 -7.95 -6.02 -8.15
CA TYR A 167 -7.87 -4.64 -8.63
C TYR A 167 -8.08 -4.55 -10.14
N ALA A 168 -7.59 -5.54 -10.91
CA ALA A 168 -7.81 -5.67 -12.35
C ALA A 168 -9.29 -5.69 -12.77
N GLN A 169 -10.20 -6.05 -11.86
CA GLN A 169 -11.65 -6.06 -12.13
C GLN A 169 -12.32 -4.71 -11.86
N THR A 170 -11.59 -3.74 -11.32
CA THR A 170 -12.09 -2.38 -11.05
C THR A 170 -11.96 -1.49 -12.28
N ALA A 171 -12.79 -0.45 -12.39
CA ALA A 171 -12.73 0.48 -13.54
C ALA A 171 -11.32 1.09 -13.72
N ASN A 172 -10.67 1.49 -12.64
CA ASN A 172 -9.30 2.02 -12.66
C ASN A 172 -8.26 0.94 -13.03
N GLY A 173 -8.47 -0.30 -12.59
CA GLY A 173 -7.62 -1.44 -12.97
C GLY A 173 -7.69 -1.75 -14.45
N ILE A 174 -8.90 -1.81 -15.01
CA ILE A 174 -9.13 -2.05 -16.45
C ILE A 174 -8.47 -0.95 -17.29
N LYS A 175 -8.66 0.33 -16.92
CA LYS A 175 -8.01 1.47 -17.61
C LYS A 175 -6.49 1.32 -17.64
N ARG A 176 -5.87 1.04 -16.48
CA ARG A 176 -4.41 0.82 -16.39
C ARG A 176 -3.91 -0.37 -17.21
N LEU A 177 -4.68 -1.46 -17.28
CA LEU A 177 -4.31 -2.61 -18.10
C LEU A 177 -4.35 -2.27 -19.59
N ASN A 178 -5.35 -1.52 -20.02
CA ASN A 178 -5.45 -1.05 -21.41
C ASN A 178 -4.30 -0.09 -21.78
N GLU A 179 -3.93 0.83 -20.88
CA GLU A 179 -2.77 1.72 -21.05
C GLU A 179 -1.46 0.93 -21.20
N LYS A 180 -1.27 -0.11 -20.37
CA LYS A 180 -0.11 -1.01 -20.47
C LYS A 180 -0.10 -1.81 -21.78
N ALA A 181 -1.25 -2.29 -22.23
CA ALA A 181 -1.35 -3.00 -23.50
C ALA A 181 -1.00 -2.10 -24.69
N GLN A 182 -1.48 -0.86 -24.70
CA GLN A 182 -1.19 0.12 -25.75
C GLN A 182 0.30 0.50 -25.80
N THR A 183 0.91 0.79 -24.66
CA THR A 183 2.36 1.09 -24.57
C THR A 183 3.22 -0.08 -25.06
N SER A 184 2.82 -1.32 -24.80
CA SER A 184 3.51 -2.53 -25.28
C SER A 184 3.41 -2.73 -26.80
N ILE A 185 2.30 -2.33 -27.42
CA ILE A 185 2.11 -2.40 -28.87
C ILE A 185 2.92 -1.29 -29.56
N THR A 186 2.94 -0.10 -28.98
CA THR A 186 3.71 1.04 -29.49
C THR A 186 5.21 0.77 -29.43
N SER A 187 5.71 0.20 -28.33
CA SER A 187 7.14 -0.15 -28.19
C SER A 187 7.60 -1.21 -29.20
N LYS A 188 6.77 -2.25 -29.44
CA LYS A 188 7.03 -3.27 -30.48
C LYS A 188 7.04 -2.69 -31.89
N ARG A 189 6.14 -1.75 -32.20
CA ARG A 189 6.12 -1.06 -33.51
C ARG A 189 7.35 -0.18 -33.72
N THR A 190 7.85 0.47 -32.68
CA THR A 190 9.07 1.29 -32.76
C THR A 190 10.35 0.46 -32.87
N SER A 191 10.42 -0.75 -32.30
CA SER A 191 11.57 -1.64 -32.48
C SER A 191 11.64 -2.24 -33.88
N LEU A 192 10.48 -2.54 -34.49
CA LEU A 192 10.40 -3.06 -35.87
C LEU A 192 10.82 -2.02 -36.93
N LYS A 193 10.57 -0.72 -36.69
CA LYS A 193 10.98 0.37 -37.59
C LYS A 193 12.46 0.76 -37.49
N LYS A 194 13.20 0.31 -36.47
CA LYS A 194 14.64 0.58 -36.31
C LYS A 194 15.54 -0.52 -36.88
N GLN A 195 14.94 -1.60 -37.39
CA GLN A 195 15.64 -2.74 -38.00
C GLN A 195 15.48 -2.76 -39.54
N SER A 196 14.85 -1.74 -40.12
CA SER A 196 14.69 -1.49 -41.56
C SER A 196 15.41 -0.20 -41.93
#